data_AF-A0A956FVG0-F1
#
_entry.id   AF-A0A956FVG0-F1
#
_cell.length_a   1.000
_cell.length_b   1.000
_cell.length_c   1.000
_cell.angle_alpha   90.00
_cell.angle_beta   90.00
_cell.angle_gamma   90.00
#
_symmetry.space_group_name_H-M   'P 1'
#
loop_
_entity.id
_entity.type
_entity.pdbx_description
1 polymer ?
#
loop_
_entity_poly.entity_id
_entity_poly.type
_entity_poly.pdbx_seq_one_letter_code
_entity_poly.pdbx_strand_id
1 'polypeptide(L)'
;MSPERLAAAVRARHDELLELVALRSEAMAAALEGELGMVAWDRQVVIGRAQRGLRRLADEAPRLSKAASGGVRVIERARQPLESLPAVWGALLRGSRVHVEFEPGASTAVAEVLRPLGERLGVGGARPLTVAAAARERGEEVDGDEPGVPDEPPEGVVDWPQIGVELAHERVGVVGV
;
A
#
# COMPACT_ATOMS: atom_id res chain seq x y z
N MET A 1 -11.07 0.61 15.96
CA MET A 1 -10.15 1.78 16.02
C MET A 1 -10.76 2.93 15.24
N SER A 2 -10.75 4.17 15.77
CA SER A 2 -11.24 5.35 15.03
C SER A 2 -10.22 5.81 13.98
N PRO A 3 -10.64 6.50 12.90
CA PRO A 3 -9.73 7.03 11.89
C PRO A 3 -8.60 7.91 12.46
N GLU A 4 -8.89 8.74 13.46
CA GLU A 4 -7.92 9.64 14.09
C GLU A 4 -6.88 8.85 14.90
N ARG A 5 -7.33 7.80 15.61
CA ARG A 5 -6.43 6.90 16.34
C ARG A 5 -5.53 6.12 15.38
N LEU A 6 -6.06 5.69 14.24
CA LEU A 6 -5.26 5.04 13.20
C LEU A 6 -4.22 6.01 12.63
N ALA A 7 -4.64 7.19 12.20
CA ALA A 7 -3.73 8.22 11.68
C ALA A 7 -2.62 8.58 12.68
N ALA A 8 -2.94 8.70 13.97
CA ALA A 8 -1.95 8.93 15.02
C ALA A 8 -0.97 7.76 15.18
N ALA A 9 -1.47 6.51 15.20
CA ALA A 9 -0.65 5.31 15.32
C ALA A 9 0.29 5.12 14.11
N VAL A 10 -0.18 5.48 12.91
CA VAL A 10 0.60 5.44 11.65
C VAL A 10 1.67 6.53 11.66
N ARG A 11 1.33 7.78 12.04
CA ARG A 11 2.31 8.87 12.18
C ARG A 11 3.43 8.50 13.14
N ALA A 12 3.11 7.88 14.28
CA ALA A 12 4.10 7.45 15.27
C ALA A 12 5.07 6.36 14.76
N ARG A 13 4.74 5.68 13.65
CA ARG A 13 5.55 4.62 13.04
C ARG A 13 6.15 5.02 11.69
N HIS A 14 6.13 6.31 11.36
CA HIS A 14 6.66 6.78 10.07
C HIS A 14 8.16 6.45 9.93
N ASP A 15 8.94 6.71 10.98
CA ASP A 15 10.39 6.43 10.97
C ASP A 15 10.68 4.93 10.86
N GLU A 16 9.86 4.10 11.53
CA GLU A 16 9.95 2.64 11.44
C GLU A 16 9.70 2.13 10.02
N LEU A 17 8.73 2.72 9.29
CA LEU A 17 8.54 2.42 7.87
C LEU A 17 9.77 2.81 7.04
N LEU A 18 10.32 4.02 7.25
CA LEU A 18 11.50 4.46 6.50
C LEU A 18 12.71 3.56 6.75
N GLU A 19 12.92 3.13 7.99
CA GLU A 19 13.97 2.18 8.36
C GLU A 19 13.73 0.81 7.72
N LEU A 20 12.50 0.29 7.76
CA LEU A 20 12.17 -0.98 7.14
C LEU A 20 12.41 -0.97 5.62
N VAL A 21 12.02 0.11 4.94
CA VAL A 21 12.26 0.31 3.50
C VAL A 21 13.77 0.38 3.21
N ALA A 22 14.55 1.05 4.07
CA ALA A 22 16.01 1.08 3.92
C ALA A 22 16.62 -0.32 4.10
N LEU A 23 16.27 -1.03 5.18
CA LEU A 23 16.76 -2.38 5.48
C LEU A 23 16.38 -3.40 4.40
N ARG A 24 15.21 -3.25 3.79
CA ARG A 24 14.71 -4.14 2.73
C ARG A 24 15.15 -3.70 1.33
N SER A 25 15.95 -2.65 1.18
CA SER A 25 16.29 -2.11 -0.15
C SER A 25 16.99 -3.12 -1.06
N GLU A 26 17.88 -3.94 -0.52
CA GLU A 26 18.54 -5.01 -1.30
C GLU A 26 17.56 -6.12 -1.70
N ALA A 27 16.68 -6.55 -0.79
CA ALA A 27 15.65 -7.54 -1.09
C ALA A 27 14.65 -7.03 -2.13
N MET A 28 14.23 -5.75 -2.02
CA MET A 28 13.40 -5.11 -3.03
C MET A 28 14.11 -5.07 -4.38
N ALA A 29 15.40 -4.73 -4.42
CA ALA A 29 16.17 -4.75 -5.66
C ALA A 29 16.23 -6.17 -6.26
N ALA A 30 16.44 -7.20 -5.44
CA ALA A 30 16.45 -8.58 -5.91
C ALA A 30 15.07 -9.00 -6.47
N ALA A 31 13.98 -8.61 -5.84
CA ALA A 31 12.63 -8.86 -6.34
C ALA A 31 12.37 -8.15 -7.68
N LEU A 32 12.71 -6.86 -7.80
CA LEU A 32 12.57 -6.11 -9.05
C LEU A 32 13.42 -6.69 -10.19
N GLU A 33 14.60 -7.24 -9.89
CA GLU A 33 15.43 -7.95 -10.86
C GLU A 33 14.80 -9.28 -11.28
N GLY A 34 14.45 -10.12 -10.31
CA GLY A 34 13.97 -11.48 -10.57
C GLY A 34 12.57 -11.53 -11.16
N GLU A 35 11.68 -10.62 -10.77
CA GLU A 35 10.26 -10.63 -11.15
C GLU A 35 9.98 -9.75 -12.38
N LEU A 36 10.67 -8.62 -12.50
CA LEU A 36 10.42 -7.63 -13.54
C LEU A 36 11.58 -7.46 -14.53
N GLY A 37 12.69 -8.18 -14.33
CA GLY A 37 13.86 -8.08 -15.21
C GLY A 37 14.52 -6.69 -15.23
N MET A 38 14.27 -5.86 -14.20
CA MET A 38 14.78 -4.49 -14.17
C MET A 38 16.29 -4.50 -14.02
N VAL A 39 17.00 -3.60 -14.70
CA VAL A 39 18.46 -3.44 -14.56
C VAL A 39 18.82 -2.60 -13.32
N ALA A 40 20.06 -2.72 -12.84
CA ALA A 40 20.51 -2.11 -11.58
C ALA A 40 20.18 -0.62 -11.44
N TRP A 41 20.38 0.18 -12.50
CA TRP A 41 20.06 1.60 -12.50
C TRP A 41 18.56 1.86 -12.29
N ASP A 42 17.69 1.16 -13.03
CA ASP A 42 16.24 1.37 -12.93
C ASP A 42 15.71 0.97 -11.55
N ARG A 43 16.24 -0.12 -10.98
CA ARG A 43 15.91 -0.55 -9.61
C ARG A 43 16.23 0.53 -8.58
N GLN A 44 17.41 1.13 -8.68
CA GLN A 44 17.81 2.24 -7.79
C GLN A 44 16.89 3.46 -7.94
N VAL A 45 16.52 3.81 -9.18
CA VAL A 45 15.61 4.93 -9.44
C VAL A 45 14.24 4.68 -8.82
N VAL A 46 13.67 3.49 -9.01
CA VAL A 46 12.35 3.10 -8.48
C VAL A 46 12.35 3.09 -6.96
N ILE A 47 13.31 2.41 -6.32
CA ILE A 47 13.44 2.37 -4.85
C ILE A 47 13.62 3.79 -4.30
N GLY A 48 14.49 4.59 -4.92
CA GLY A 48 14.71 5.97 -4.53
C GLY A 48 13.45 6.84 -4.66
N ARG A 49 12.62 6.61 -5.68
CA ARG A 49 11.34 7.33 -5.85
C ARG A 49 10.35 6.97 -4.75
N ALA A 50 10.21 5.69 -4.41
CA ALA A 50 9.37 5.24 -3.30
C ALA A 50 9.82 5.85 -1.97
N GLN A 51 11.12 5.81 -1.66
CA GLN A 51 11.71 6.42 -0.46
C GLN A 51 11.45 7.94 -0.38
N ARG A 52 11.65 8.67 -1.48
CA ARG A 52 11.37 10.11 -1.54
C ARG A 52 9.88 10.40 -1.34
N GLY A 53 9.00 9.60 -1.94
CA GLY A 53 7.56 9.69 -1.75
C GLY A 53 7.15 9.52 -0.28
N LEU A 54 7.72 8.53 0.40
CA LEU A 54 7.48 8.31 1.83
C LEU A 54 7.98 9.47 2.69
N ARG A 55 9.21 9.95 2.47
CA ARG A 55 9.76 11.11 3.20
C ARG A 55 8.89 12.36 3.02
N ARG A 56 8.45 12.62 1.79
CA ARG A 56 7.55 13.74 1.49
C ARG A 56 6.23 13.65 2.27
N LEU A 57 5.69 12.43 2.43
CA LEU A 57 4.49 12.23 3.25
C LEU A 57 4.74 12.53 4.73
N ALA A 58 5.95 12.33 5.26
CA ALA A 58 6.30 12.73 6.63
C ALA A 58 6.12 14.25 6.82
N ASP A 59 6.65 15.03 5.87
CA ASP A 59 6.60 16.49 5.89
C ASP A 59 5.18 17.02 5.70
N GLU A 60 4.37 16.31 4.91
CA GLU A 60 2.98 16.68 4.61
C GLU A 60 1.98 16.15 5.67
N ALA A 61 2.33 15.12 6.45
CA ALA A 61 1.44 14.44 7.41
C ALA A 61 0.71 15.36 8.41
N PRO A 62 1.33 16.44 8.95
CA PRO A 62 0.64 17.39 9.83
C PRO A 62 -0.46 18.19 9.11
N ARG A 63 -0.35 18.32 7.78
CA ARG A 63 -1.23 19.13 6.92
C ARG A 63 -2.28 18.30 6.18
N LEU A 64 -2.21 16.96 6.26
CA LEU A 64 -3.22 16.08 5.69
C LEU A 64 -4.55 16.28 6.43
N SER A 65 -5.36 17.22 5.95
CA SER A 65 -6.65 17.56 6.54
C SER A 65 -7.72 16.53 6.16
N LYS A 66 -8.57 16.23 7.14
CA LYS A 66 -9.71 15.29 7.16
C LYS A 66 -9.32 13.82 7.25
N ALA A 67 -9.75 13.20 8.35
CA ALA A 67 -9.78 11.76 8.46
C ALA A 67 -10.76 11.24 7.39
N ALA A 68 -10.26 10.46 6.44
CA ALA A 68 -11.11 9.80 5.46
C ALA A 68 -11.72 8.58 6.15
N SER A 69 -12.99 8.71 6.58
CA SER A 69 -13.76 7.63 7.19
C SER A 69 -14.14 6.64 6.09
N GLY A 70 -13.29 5.65 5.85
CA GLY A 70 -13.56 4.69 4.80
C GLY A 70 -12.44 3.72 4.56
N GLY A 71 -12.78 2.75 3.73
CA GLY A 71 -11.87 1.82 3.16
C GLY A 71 -11.30 2.31 1.82
N VAL A 72 -10.05 1.95 1.51
CA VAL A 72 -9.42 2.23 0.21
C VAL A 72 -8.79 0.94 -0.32
N ARG A 73 -8.94 0.71 -1.62
CA ARG A 73 -8.24 -0.36 -2.34
C ARG A 73 -7.06 0.23 -3.10
N VAL A 74 -5.88 -0.35 -2.93
CA VAL A 74 -4.66 0.07 -3.63
C VAL A 74 -4.14 -1.11 -4.44
N ILE A 75 -3.83 -0.90 -5.71
CA ILE A 75 -3.33 -1.95 -6.60
C ILE A 75 -1.86 -1.68 -6.88
N GLU A 76 -1.00 -2.63 -6.54
CA GLU A 76 0.39 -2.66 -6.98
C GLU A 76 0.44 -3.11 -8.45
N ARG A 77 1.07 -2.27 -9.29
CA ARG A 77 1.08 -2.42 -10.75
C ARG A 77 2.41 -2.96 -11.23
N ALA A 78 2.40 -3.83 -12.22
CA ALA A 78 3.63 -4.37 -12.82
C ALA A 78 4.49 -3.28 -13.49
N ARG A 79 3.84 -2.26 -14.07
CA ARG A 79 4.53 -1.16 -14.76
C ARG A 79 4.93 0.01 -13.87
N GLN A 80 4.51 0.01 -12.60
CA GLN A 80 4.80 1.07 -11.64
C GLN A 80 5.20 0.46 -10.29
N PRO A 81 6.28 -0.34 -10.27
CA PRO A 81 6.68 -1.05 -9.07
C PRO A 81 6.96 -0.08 -7.93
N LEU A 82 6.56 -0.46 -6.72
CA LEU A 82 6.70 0.27 -5.47
C LEU A 82 5.92 1.60 -5.39
N GLU A 83 5.21 2.03 -6.43
CA GLU A 83 4.43 3.27 -6.39
C GLU A 83 3.24 3.18 -5.42
N SER A 84 2.75 1.96 -5.14
CA SER A 84 1.70 1.75 -4.14
C SER A 84 2.16 2.03 -2.71
N LEU A 85 3.45 1.90 -2.36
CA LEU A 85 3.95 2.12 -0.99
C LEU A 85 3.57 3.50 -0.43
N PRO A 86 3.91 4.63 -1.09
CA PRO A 86 3.47 5.94 -0.63
C PRO A 86 1.95 6.12 -0.71
N ALA A 87 1.25 5.50 -1.66
CA ALA A 87 -0.21 5.58 -1.74
C ALA A 87 -0.89 4.93 -0.51
N VAL A 88 -0.46 3.71 -0.15
CA VAL A 88 -0.92 2.97 1.04
C VAL A 88 -0.65 3.79 2.29
N TRP A 89 0.59 4.27 2.47
CA TRP A 89 0.95 5.00 3.67
C TRP A 89 0.19 6.33 3.78
N GLY A 90 0.02 7.05 2.67
CA GLY A 90 -0.78 8.27 2.62
C GLY A 90 -2.25 8.04 3.00
N ALA A 91 -2.86 6.94 2.56
CA ALA A 91 -4.22 6.57 2.95
C ALA A 91 -4.31 6.24 4.46
N LEU A 92 -3.36 5.48 4.99
CA LEU A 92 -3.27 5.18 6.43
C LEU A 92 -3.07 6.45 7.28
N LEU A 93 -2.25 7.40 6.80
CA LEU A 93 -2.04 8.71 7.46
C LEU A 93 -3.32 9.57 7.50
N ARG A 94 -4.26 9.35 6.56
CA ARG A 94 -5.60 9.95 6.58
C ARG A 94 -6.61 9.14 7.39
N GLY A 95 -6.19 8.07 8.07
CA GLY A 95 -7.07 7.24 8.89
C GLY A 95 -7.96 6.27 8.12
N SER A 96 -7.68 6.05 6.82
CA SER A 96 -8.37 5.05 6.02
C SER A 96 -7.86 3.64 6.31
N ARG A 97 -8.73 2.65 6.18
CA ARG A 97 -8.29 1.24 6.11
C ARG A 97 -7.88 0.93 4.69
N VAL A 98 -6.81 0.15 4.51
CA VAL A 98 -6.25 -0.12 3.19
C VAL A 98 -6.24 -1.61 2.91
N HIS A 99 -6.78 -1.99 1.76
CA HIS A 99 -6.59 -3.31 1.16
C HIS A 99 -5.65 -3.19 -0.05
N VAL A 100 -4.58 -3.97 -0.06
CA VAL A 100 -3.59 -3.97 -1.14
C VAL A 100 -3.76 -5.21 -2.00
N GLU A 101 -3.94 -5.00 -3.30
CA GLU A 101 -4.01 -6.04 -4.32
C GLU A 101 -2.79 -5.96 -5.25
N PHE A 102 -2.55 -7.04 -5.99
CA PHE A 102 -1.44 -7.13 -6.93
C PHE A 102 -1.98 -7.44 -8.31
N GLU A 103 -1.62 -6.60 -9.28
CA GLU A 103 -1.82 -6.92 -10.68
C GLU A 103 -0.98 -8.16 -11.07
N PRO A 104 -1.41 -8.99 -12.04
CA PRO A 104 -0.57 -10.07 -12.55
C PRO A 104 0.79 -9.57 -13.00
N GLY A 105 1.85 -10.22 -12.50
CA GLY A 105 3.24 -9.83 -12.78
C GLY A 105 3.73 -8.61 -11.99
N ALA A 106 2.96 -8.09 -11.03
CA ALA A 106 3.43 -7.04 -10.14
C ALA A 106 4.46 -7.55 -9.13
N SER A 107 5.36 -6.67 -8.69
CA SER A 107 6.42 -7.10 -7.77
C SER A 107 5.89 -7.39 -6.38
N THR A 108 6.40 -8.45 -5.76
CA THR A 108 6.03 -8.85 -4.39
C THR A 108 6.71 -8.00 -3.32
N ALA A 109 7.69 -7.18 -3.69
CA ALA A 109 8.47 -6.32 -2.80
C ALA A 109 7.60 -5.44 -1.88
N VAL A 110 6.46 -4.94 -2.38
CA VAL A 110 5.52 -4.15 -1.57
C VAL A 110 4.90 -4.99 -0.45
N ALA A 111 4.55 -6.25 -0.71
CA ALA A 111 3.99 -7.14 0.31
C ALA A 111 5.00 -7.40 1.45
N GLU A 112 6.27 -7.58 1.09
CA GLU A 112 7.34 -7.87 2.06
C GLU A 112 7.59 -6.69 3.02
N VAL A 113 7.39 -5.46 2.56
CA VAL A 113 7.48 -4.26 3.40
C VAL A 113 6.20 -4.04 4.22
N LEU A 114 5.03 -4.24 3.61
CA LEU A 114 3.75 -3.86 4.22
C LEU A 114 3.20 -4.87 5.23
N ARG A 115 3.42 -6.18 5.06
CA ARG A 115 2.90 -7.20 5.98
C ARG A 115 3.40 -7.03 7.43
N PRO A 116 4.70 -6.86 7.70
CA PRO A 116 5.20 -6.64 9.06
C PRO A 116 4.61 -5.38 9.71
N LEU A 117 4.35 -4.34 8.93
CA LEU A 117 3.73 -3.11 9.43
C LEU A 117 2.24 -3.30 9.71
N GLY A 118 1.52 -4.04 8.86
CA GLY A 118 0.13 -4.38 9.07
C GLY A 118 -0.10 -5.14 10.38
N GLU A 119 0.77 -6.11 10.68
CA GLU A 119 0.75 -6.86 11.94
C GLU A 119 0.95 -5.94 13.16
N ARG A 120 1.90 -5.00 13.08
CA ARG A 120 2.20 -4.06 14.17
C ARG A 120 1.14 -2.98 14.36
N LEU A 121 0.41 -2.63 13.31
CA LEU A 121 -0.72 -1.70 13.36
C LEU A 121 -2.02 -2.39 13.83
N GLY A 122 -2.13 -3.70 13.64
CA GLY A 122 -3.27 -4.51 14.02
C GLY A 122 -3.35 -4.75 15.53
N VAL A 123 -4.09 -3.91 16.25
CA VAL A 123 -4.32 -4.08 17.70
C VAL A 123 -5.81 -4.31 17.97
N GLY A 124 -6.15 -5.36 18.74
CA GLY A 124 -7.52 -5.63 19.18
C GLY A 124 -8.49 -6.06 18.08
N GLY A 125 -8.03 -6.87 17.12
CA GLY A 125 -8.85 -7.43 16.03
C GLY A 125 -9.13 -6.47 14.86
N ALA A 126 -8.76 -5.19 14.96
CA ALA A 126 -8.82 -4.28 13.83
C ALA A 126 -7.61 -4.51 12.90
N ARG A 127 -7.86 -4.80 11.61
CA ARG A 127 -6.83 -4.88 10.56
C ARG A 127 -6.89 -3.61 9.69
N PRO A 128 -6.10 -2.56 10.00
CA PRO A 128 -6.12 -1.32 9.22
C PRO A 128 -5.43 -1.45 7.87
N LEU A 129 -4.56 -2.45 7.71
CA LEU A 129 -3.86 -2.79 6.48
C LEU A 129 -4.00 -4.29 6.24
N THR A 130 -4.55 -4.65 5.09
CA THR A 130 -4.62 -6.03 4.60
C THR A 130 -3.86 -6.08 3.27
N VAL A 131 -3.03 -7.09 3.09
CA VAL A 131 -2.25 -7.30 1.87
C VAL A 131 -2.67 -8.63 1.29
N ALA A 132 -3.27 -8.64 0.10
CA ALA A 132 -3.63 -9.85 -0.59
C ALA A 132 -2.41 -10.76 -0.80
N ALA A 133 -2.64 -12.05 -0.98
CA ALA A 133 -1.60 -12.94 -1.49
C ALA A 133 -1.17 -12.41 -2.86
N ALA A 134 0.09 -12.03 -3.01
CA ALA A 134 0.61 -11.71 -4.33
C ALA A 134 0.56 -13.00 -5.15
N ALA A 135 -0.03 -12.93 -6.35
CA ALA A 135 -0.18 -14.08 -7.23
C ALA A 135 1.20 -14.56 -7.70
N ARG A 136 1.84 -15.42 -6.90
CA ARG A 136 2.95 -16.26 -7.36
C ARG A 136 2.34 -17.35 -8.22
N GLU A 137 2.05 -17.07 -9.49
CA GLU A 137 1.62 -18.13 -10.39
C GLU A 137 2.79 -19.07 -10.71
N ARG A 138 2.89 -20.17 -9.96
CA ARG A 138 2.56 -21.52 -10.47
C ARG A 138 2.81 -22.61 -9.43
N GLY A 139 1.72 -23.30 -9.04
CA GLY A 139 1.79 -24.75 -8.80
C GLY A 139 1.63 -25.28 -7.37
N GLU A 140 0.93 -24.60 -6.47
CA GLU A 140 0.58 -25.23 -5.19
C GLU A 140 -0.89 -24.90 -4.86
N GLU A 141 -1.74 -25.92 -4.93
CA GLU A 141 -3.09 -25.90 -4.34
C GLU A 141 -2.92 -25.55 -2.86
N VAL A 142 -3.32 -24.35 -2.49
CA VAL A 142 -3.41 -23.96 -1.07
C VAL A 142 -4.75 -24.47 -0.58
N ASP A 143 -4.71 -25.54 0.22
CA ASP A 143 -5.84 -26.03 1.01
C ASP A 143 -6.42 -24.87 1.82
N GLY A 144 -7.67 -24.52 1.51
CA GLY A 144 -8.36 -23.37 2.08
C GLY A 144 -8.84 -23.67 3.49
N ASP A 145 -8.23 -23.02 4.48
CA ASP A 145 -8.87 -22.81 5.79
C ASP A 145 -8.26 -21.64 6.58
N GLU A 146 -8.05 -20.48 5.92
CA GLU A 146 -7.89 -19.22 6.63
C GLU A 146 -9.27 -18.54 6.81
N PRO A 147 -9.66 -18.13 8.04
CA PRO A 147 -10.94 -17.46 8.25
C PRO A 147 -10.94 -16.10 7.54
N GLY A 148 -11.67 -16.06 6.42
CA GLY A 148 -11.77 -14.92 5.51
C GLY A 148 -12.38 -13.68 6.16
N VAL A 149 -11.73 -12.54 5.90
CA VAL A 149 -12.39 -11.23 5.97
C VAL A 149 -13.35 -11.17 4.77
N PRO A 150 -14.60 -10.72 4.95
CA PRO A 150 -15.65 -10.84 3.93
C PRO A 150 -15.25 -10.19 2.61
N ASP A 151 -15.54 -10.90 1.51
CA ASP A 151 -15.42 -10.43 0.12
C ASP A 151 -16.29 -9.20 -0.16
N GLU A 152 -17.25 -8.91 0.73
CA GLU A 152 -18.19 -7.82 0.57
C GLU A 152 -17.84 -6.60 1.44
N PRO A 153 -17.98 -5.39 0.88
CA PRO A 153 -18.02 -4.18 1.70
C PRO A 153 -19.10 -4.27 2.78
N PRO A 154 -18.96 -3.55 3.92
CA PRO A 154 -20.04 -3.47 4.90
C PRO A 154 -21.34 -3.01 4.24
N GLU A 155 -22.48 -3.60 4.64
CA GLU A 155 -23.81 -3.29 4.10
C GLU A 155 -23.97 -1.78 3.83
N GLY A 156 -24.22 -1.43 2.56
CA GLY A 156 -24.45 -0.05 2.11
C GLY A 156 -23.29 0.67 1.45
N VAL A 157 -22.10 0.05 1.32
CA VAL A 157 -20.96 0.63 0.58
C VAL A 157 -20.71 -0.16 -0.69
N VAL A 158 -21.14 0.31 -1.86
CA VAL A 158 -21.10 -0.50 -3.10
C VAL A 158 -19.73 -0.45 -3.83
N ASP A 159 -18.85 0.49 -3.49
CA ASP A 159 -17.52 0.61 -4.12
C ASP A 159 -16.46 1.15 -3.14
N TRP A 160 -15.36 0.40 -2.94
CA TRP A 160 -14.18 0.96 -2.29
C TRP A 160 -13.46 1.86 -3.30
N PRO A 161 -13.18 3.14 -2.99
CA PRO A 161 -12.42 3.99 -3.90
C PRO A 161 -11.05 3.35 -4.19
N GLN A 162 -10.78 3.14 -5.48
CA GLN A 162 -9.54 2.55 -5.97
C GLN A 162 -8.48 3.64 -6.19
N ILE A 163 -7.29 3.44 -5.63
CA ILE A 163 -6.11 4.22 -5.97
C ILE A 163 -5.20 3.32 -6.82
N GLY A 164 -5.31 3.43 -8.14
CA GLY A 164 -4.26 3.02 -9.08
C GLY A 164 -3.39 4.24 -9.34
N VAL A 165 -2.08 4.13 -9.17
CA VAL A 165 -1.20 5.31 -9.26
C VAL A 165 -1.00 5.71 -10.73
N GLU A 166 -1.92 6.47 -11.31
CA GLU A 166 -1.59 7.39 -12.40
C GLU A 166 -1.57 8.82 -11.84
N LEU A 167 -0.37 9.40 -11.71
CA LEU A 167 -0.19 10.85 -11.66
C LEU A 167 0.63 11.28 -12.87
N ALA A 168 0.01 11.22 -14.05
CA ALA A 168 0.45 11.93 -15.23
C ALA A 168 -0.78 12.62 -15.87
N HIS A 169 -1.04 13.85 -15.43
CA HIS A 169 -1.88 14.87 -16.07
C HIS A 169 -3.13 14.40 -16.85
N GLU A 170 -4.30 14.39 -16.22
CA GLU A 170 -5.53 14.76 -16.93
C GLU A 170 -6.50 15.52 -16.02
N ARG A 171 -6.86 16.74 -16.44
CA ARG A 171 -7.89 17.56 -15.80
C ARG A 171 -9.24 16.89 -16.05
N VAL A 172 -9.90 16.39 -15.02
CA VAL A 172 -11.34 16.12 -15.11
C VAL A 172 -12.08 17.21 -14.34
N GLY A 173 -12.71 18.10 -15.10
CA GLY A 173 -13.56 19.16 -14.60
C GLY A 173 -14.77 18.61 -13.88
N VAL A 174 -15.15 19.31 -12.81
CA VAL A 174 -16.45 19.17 -12.17
C VAL A 174 -17.50 19.63 -13.19
N VAL A 175 -18.31 18.70 -13.71
CA VAL A 175 -19.59 19.06 -14.32
C VAL A 175 -20.65 18.77 -13.27
N GLY A 176 -21.10 19.85 -12.63
CA GLY A 176 -22.36 19.84 -11.91
C GLY A 176 -23.52 19.83 -12.89
N VAL A 177 -24.56 19.09 -12.55
CA VAL A 177 -25.94 19.39 -12.94
C VAL A 177 -26.82 19.11 -11.73
#